data_AF-A0A819RUM6-F1
#
_entry.id   AF-A0A819RUM6-F1
#
_cell.length_a   1.000
_cell.length_b   1.000
_cell.length_c   1.000
_cell.angle_alpha   90.00
_cell.angle_beta   90.00
_cell.angle_gamma   90.00
#
_symmetry.space_group_name_H-M   'P 1'
#
loop_
_entity.id
_entity.type
_entity.pdbx_description
1 polymer ?
#
loop_
_entity_poly.entity_id
_entity_poly.type
_entity_poly.pdbx_seq_one_letter_code
_entity_poly.pdbx_strand_id
1 'polypeptide(L)'
;SQTVASSIGEDILQALKGTETNNTSSRAMLPWQQTCHNMFSLFASARSIVDITVQELLPLRIRAKVQLENQSSDKRDYFYVDGHVCQNGFDQLAANAVCRSLGQGANSLFFVNRPIGNQPFNNCLFQYGEDKIVIPCTFLMEQFKCTATATGLGKCVHSKMFDQQCAGDMYVGVVC
;
A
#
# COMPACT_ATOMS: atom_id res chain seq x y z
N SER A 1 -21.33 16.41 -28.73
CA SER A 1 -21.19 16.13 -27.29
C SER A 1 -20.22 14.97 -27.15
N GLN A 2 -18.95 15.23 -26.83
CA GLN A 2 -17.96 14.17 -26.61
C GLN A 2 -18.07 13.72 -25.16
N THR A 3 -18.54 12.49 -24.95
CA THR A 3 -18.42 11.80 -23.67
C THR A 3 -16.93 11.58 -23.43
N VAL A 4 -16.32 12.37 -22.56
CA VAL A 4 -14.94 12.14 -22.12
C VAL A 4 -14.97 10.80 -21.40
N ALA A 5 -14.35 9.77 -21.98
CA ALA A 5 -14.16 8.49 -21.30
C ALA A 5 -13.38 8.79 -20.01
N SER A 6 -13.96 8.51 -18.85
CA SER A 6 -13.26 8.62 -17.57
C SER A 6 -12.06 7.69 -17.61
N SER A 7 -10.89 8.19 -17.22
CA SER A 7 -9.72 7.35 -17.01
C SER A 7 -9.99 6.40 -15.83
N ILE A 8 -9.41 5.19 -15.85
CA ILE A 8 -9.56 4.22 -14.76
C ILE A 8 -9.24 4.83 -13.38
N GLY A 9 -8.31 5.80 -13.31
CA GLY A 9 -7.98 6.51 -12.08
C GLY A 9 -9.13 7.35 -11.52
N GLU A 10 -9.90 8.01 -12.38
CA GLU A 10 -11.11 8.76 -12.01
C GLU A 10 -12.23 7.81 -11.55
N ASP A 11 -12.38 6.65 -12.20
CA ASP A 11 -13.37 5.65 -11.79
C ASP A 11 -13.06 5.10 -10.40
N ILE A 12 -11.78 4.81 -10.12
CA ILE A 12 -11.33 4.41 -8.78
C ILE A 12 -11.60 5.54 -7.80
N LEU A 13 -11.18 6.77 -8.11
CA LEU A 13 -11.38 7.94 -7.23
C LEU A 13 -12.87 8.13 -6.89
N GLN A 14 -13.76 8.03 -7.86
CA GLN A 14 -15.20 8.18 -7.67
C GLN A 14 -15.80 7.02 -6.86
N ALA A 15 -15.34 5.78 -7.10
CA ALA A 15 -15.75 4.63 -6.30
C ALA A 15 -15.37 4.81 -4.82
N LEU A 16 -14.16 5.32 -4.55
CA LEU A 16 -13.71 5.61 -3.20
C LEU A 16 -14.54 6.71 -2.52
N LYS A 17 -14.82 7.81 -3.23
CA LYS A 17 -15.73 8.86 -2.74
C LYS A 17 -17.13 8.31 -2.43
N GLY A 18 -17.62 7.36 -3.23
CA GLY A 18 -18.91 6.70 -3.03
C GLY A 18 -18.96 5.71 -1.86
N THR A 19 -17.82 5.15 -1.43
CA THR A 19 -17.78 4.21 -0.29
C THR A 19 -17.89 4.88 1.08
N GLU A 20 -17.65 6.19 1.19
CA GLU A 20 -17.77 6.93 2.46
C GLU A 20 -19.24 7.02 2.96
N THR A 21 -20.24 6.85 2.08
CA THR A 21 -21.66 7.10 2.42
C THR A 21 -22.45 5.86 2.86
N ASN A 22 -21.94 4.63 2.66
CA ASN A 22 -22.73 3.39 2.80
C ASN A 22 -22.37 2.49 4.00
N ASN A 23 -21.49 2.91 4.91
CA ASN A 23 -20.96 2.01 5.94
C ASN A 23 -21.81 2.00 7.23
N THR A 24 -23.02 1.43 7.15
CA THR A 24 -23.80 0.97 8.33
C THR A 24 -24.31 -0.46 8.11
N SER A 25 -23.91 -1.40 8.99
CA SER A 25 -24.34 -2.82 9.10
C SER A 25 -23.49 -3.83 8.28
N SER A 26 -23.02 -5.02 8.72
CA SER A 26 -23.38 -5.94 9.81
C SER A 26 -22.25 -6.98 10.07
N ARG A 27 -22.35 -7.74 11.17
CA ARG A 27 -21.36 -8.60 11.89
C ARG A 27 -20.58 -9.70 11.13
N ALA A 28 -19.41 -10.03 11.71
CA ALA A 28 -18.58 -11.25 11.62
C ALA A 28 -17.38 -11.29 10.64
N MET A 29 -16.65 -10.18 10.55
CA MET A 29 -15.20 -10.05 10.33
C MET A 29 -14.85 -8.65 10.85
N LEU A 30 -13.64 -8.37 11.35
CA LEU A 30 -13.39 -7.01 11.87
C LEU A 30 -13.68 -6.00 10.73
N PRO A 31 -14.52 -4.96 10.95
CA PRO A 31 -15.13 -4.16 9.87
C PRO A 31 -14.16 -3.63 8.81
N TRP A 32 -12.90 -3.41 9.20
CA TRP A 32 -11.81 -2.94 8.34
C TRP A 32 -11.26 -4.01 7.37
N GLN A 33 -11.26 -5.30 7.73
CA GLN A 33 -10.79 -6.38 6.84
C GLN A 33 -11.68 -6.52 5.62
N GLN A 34 -13.00 -6.43 5.81
CA GLN A 34 -13.96 -6.46 4.73
C GLN A 34 -13.82 -5.23 3.82
N THR A 35 -13.56 -4.06 4.40
CA THR A 35 -13.30 -2.86 3.60
C THR A 35 -12.04 -3.04 2.77
N CYS A 36 -10.93 -3.55 3.32
CA CYS A 36 -9.72 -3.79 2.53
C CYS A 36 -9.87 -4.84 1.44
N HIS A 37 -10.62 -5.91 1.69
CA HIS A 37 -10.90 -6.90 0.65
C HIS A 37 -11.80 -6.32 -0.46
N ASN A 38 -12.76 -5.46 -0.12
CA ASN A 38 -13.55 -4.75 -1.12
C ASN A 38 -12.69 -3.74 -1.91
N MET A 39 -11.66 -3.16 -1.29
CA MET A 39 -10.70 -2.30 -1.98
C MET A 39 -9.84 -3.08 -2.98
N PHE A 40 -9.46 -4.32 -2.66
CA PHE A 40 -8.70 -5.19 -3.58
C PHE A 40 -9.36 -5.29 -4.96
N SER A 41 -10.69 -5.42 -5.02
CA SER A 41 -11.41 -5.52 -6.30
C SER A 41 -11.37 -4.22 -7.11
N LEU A 42 -11.37 -3.06 -6.45
CA LEU A 42 -11.22 -1.75 -7.10
C LEU A 42 -9.83 -1.58 -7.72
N PHE A 43 -8.82 -2.20 -7.13
CA PHE A 43 -7.44 -2.17 -7.63
C PHE A 43 -7.08 -3.38 -8.50
N ALA A 44 -8.01 -4.32 -8.74
CA ALA A 44 -7.76 -5.50 -9.56
C ALA A 44 -7.50 -5.15 -11.04
N SER A 45 -7.97 -3.99 -11.50
CA SER A 45 -7.69 -3.42 -12.82
C SER A 45 -6.30 -2.76 -12.93
N ALA A 46 -5.60 -2.55 -11.81
CA ALA A 46 -4.26 -1.98 -11.79
C ALA A 46 -3.20 -3.08 -12.03
N ARG A 47 -2.40 -2.93 -13.09
CA ARG A 47 -1.56 -4.04 -13.59
C ARG A 47 -0.22 -4.19 -12.90
N SER A 48 0.44 -3.10 -12.50
CA SER A 48 1.79 -3.18 -11.93
C SER A 48 2.11 -2.06 -10.95
N ILE A 49 2.63 -2.48 -9.81
CA ILE A 49 3.41 -1.59 -8.93
C ILE A 49 4.71 -1.30 -9.66
N VAL A 50 4.92 -0.03 -9.97
CA VAL A 50 6.08 0.47 -10.71
C VAL A 50 7.24 0.71 -9.76
N ASP A 51 6.92 1.24 -8.58
CA ASP A 51 7.91 1.59 -7.58
C ASP A 51 7.30 1.57 -6.17
N ILE A 52 8.15 1.31 -5.18
CA ILE A 52 7.80 1.40 -3.76
C ILE A 52 8.87 2.25 -3.08
N THR A 53 8.44 3.38 -2.53
CA THR A 53 9.31 4.32 -1.82
C THR A 53 9.02 4.32 -0.33
N VAL A 54 10.05 4.49 0.49
CA VAL A 54 9.93 4.57 1.95
C VAL A 54 9.52 5.98 2.34
N GLN A 55 8.49 6.11 3.17
CA GLN A 55 7.99 7.39 3.70
C GLN A 55 8.42 7.58 5.16
N GLU A 56 8.26 6.55 5.98
CA GLU A 56 8.61 6.55 7.39
C GLU A 56 9.22 5.20 7.77
N LEU A 57 10.12 5.19 8.76
CA LEU A 57 10.84 3.99 9.20
C LEU A 57 10.27 3.35 10.46
N LEU A 58 9.54 4.11 11.29
CA LEU A 58 9.04 3.66 12.59
C LEU A 58 7.64 4.28 12.86
N PRO A 59 6.54 3.54 12.63
CA PRO A 59 6.46 2.28 11.91
C PRO A 59 6.76 2.46 10.41
N LEU A 60 7.20 1.39 9.75
CA LEU A 60 7.53 1.39 8.33
C LEU A 60 6.28 1.72 7.49
N ARG A 61 6.29 2.90 6.87
CA ARG A 61 5.27 3.37 5.94
C ARG A 61 5.88 3.50 4.56
N ILE A 62 5.18 2.97 3.56
CA ILE A 62 5.62 2.98 2.16
C ILE A 62 4.60 3.69 1.29
N ARG A 63 5.06 4.20 0.15
CA ARG A 63 4.25 4.72 -0.95
C ARG A 63 4.48 3.85 -2.17
N ALA A 64 3.43 3.16 -2.61
CA ALA A 64 3.41 2.41 -3.86
C ALA A 64 2.95 3.33 -5.00
N LYS A 65 3.74 3.39 -6.08
CA LYS A 65 3.34 4.01 -7.35
C LYS A 65 2.78 2.92 -8.25
N VAL A 66 1.54 3.07 -8.68
CA VAL A 66 0.83 2.04 -9.45
C VAL A 66 0.44 2.60 -10.81
N GLN A 67 0.75 1.85 -11.87
CA GLN A 67 0.38 2.22 -13.22
C GLN A 67 -1.04 1.76 -13.54
N LEU A 68 -1.83 2.68 -14.08
CA LEU A 68 -3.16 2.39 -14.63
C LEU A 68 -3.03 1.88 -16.06
N GLU A 69 -3.88 0.93 -16.43
CA GLU A 69 -3.97 0.49 -17.81
C GLU A 69 -4.64 1.58 -18.65
N ASN A 70 -3.97 2.04 -19.70
CA ASN A 70 -4.67 2.77 -20.75
C ASN A 70 -4.18 2.31 -22.13
N GLN A 71 -5.15 2.03 -22.99
CA GLN A 71 -5.04 1.42 -24.33
C GLN A 71 -4.36 2.30 -25.39
N SER A 72 -3.64 3.37 -25.00
CA SER A 72 -2.89 4.18 -25.95
C SER A 72 -1.51 4.51 -25.40
N SER A 73 -0.51 4.26 -26.23
CA SER A 73 0.91 4.13 -25.92
C SER A 73 1.62 5.41 -25.44
N ASP A 74 0.91 6.51 -25.20
CA ASP A 74 1.54 7.83 -25.04
C ASP A 74 1.21 8.56 -23.72
N LYS A 75 0.24 8.08 -22.92
CA LYS A 75 -0.07 8.67 -21.61
C LYS A 75 0.00 7.62 -20.52
N ARG A 76 1.17 7.50 -19.88
CA ARG A 76 1.33 6.69 -18.67
C ARG A 76 0.66 7.39 -17.51
N ASP A 77 -0.41 6.80 -17.02
CA ASP A 77 -1.21 7.33 -15.92
C ASP A 77 -0.95 6.52 -14.65
N TYR A 78 -0.91 7.20 -13.50
CA TYR A 78 -0.51 6.60 -12.24
C TYR A 78 -1.34 7.11 -11.08
N PHE A 79 -1.55 6.25 -10.09
CA PHE A 79 -1.97 6.65 -8.75
C PHE A 79 -0.91 6.24 -7.73
N TYR A 80 -1.01 6.81 -6.54
CA TYR A 80 -0.16 6.49 -5.40
C TYR A 80 -1.01 5.99 -4.25
N VAL A 81 -0.46 5.03 -3.50
CA VAL A 81 -1.07 4.59 -2.25
C VAL A 81 -0.03 4.50 -1.17
N ASP A 82 -0.29 5.19 -0.07
CA ASP A 82 0.55 5.14 1.13
C ASP A 82 -0.08 4.23 2.16
N GLY A 83 0.73 3.42 2.84
CA GLY A 83 0.25 2.56 3.91
C GLY A 83 1.38 1.85 4.64
N HIS A 84 1.03 1.13 5.70
CA HIS A 84 2.02 0.39 6.49
C HIS A 84 2.38 -0.94 5.84
N VAL A 85 3.60 -1.41 6.13
CA VAL A 85 4.02 -2.76 5.80
C VAL A 85 3.67 -3.69 6.96
N CYS A 86 3.03 -4.81 6.64
CA CYS A 86 2.76 -5.83 7.64
C CYS A 86 4.00 -6.71 7.89
N GLN A 87 4.16 -7.16 9.13
CA GLN A 87 5.26 -8.04 9.54
C GLN A 87 5.23 -9.44 8.94
N ASN A 88 4.09 -9.88 8.40
CA ASN A 88 3.96 -11.21 7.80
C ASN A 88 4.98 -11.40 6.68
N GLY A 89 5.92 -12.33 6.88
CA GLY A 89 6.99 -12.61 5.93
C GLY A 89 7.98 -11.45 5.72
N PHE A 90 7.99 -10.45 6.60
CA PHE A 90 9.02 -9.41 6.59
C PHE A 90 10.26 -9.91 7.33
N ASP A 91 11.41 -9.85 6.67
CA ASP A 91 12.67 -10.40 7.18
C ASP A 91 13.84 -9.41 7.08
N GLN A 92 15.02 -9.88 7.48
CA GLN A 92 16.25 -9.10 7.45
C GLN A 92 16.64 -8.66 6.03
N LEU A 93 16.32 -9.44 4.99
CA LEU A 93 16.62 -9.07 3.61
C LEU A 93 15.71 -7.94 3.13
N ALA A 94 14.44 -7.96 3.54
CA ALA A 94 13.50 -6.86 3.32
C ALA A 94 13.94 -5.59 4.05
N ALA A 95 14.35 -5.69 5.32
CA ALA A 95 14.92 -4.57 6.08
C ALA A 95 16.17 -3.98 5.39
N ASN A 96 17.06 -4.84 4.90
CA ASN A 96 18.25 -4.41 4.16
C ASN A 96 17.87 -3.73 2.83
N ALA A 97 16.84 -4.23 2.13
CA ALA A 97 16.35 -3.60 0.90
C ALA A 97 15.79 -2.19 1.18
N VAL A 98 15.09 -2.00 2.30
CA VAL A 98 14.65 -0.66 2.77
C VAL A 98 15.85 0.26 2.95
N CYS A 99 16.88 -0.15 3.70
CA CYS A 99 18.05 0.70 3.93
C CYS A 99 18.85 1.01 2.67
N ARG A 100 18.95 0.05 1.73
CA ARG A 100 19.56 0.30 0.42
C ARG A 100 18.78 1.33 -0.40
N SER A 101 17.45 1.30 -0.36
CA SER A 101 16.63 2.28 -1.07
C SER A 101 16.84 3.72 -0.58
N LEU A 102 17.27 3.86 0.68
CA LEU A 102 17.65 5.13 1.30
C LEU A 102 19.15 5.48 1.14
N GLY A 103 19.92 4.66 0.42
CA GLY A 103 21.36 4.86 0.21
C GLY A 103 22.25 4.50 1.41
N GLN A 104 21.72 3.82 2.43
CA GLN A 104 22.44 3.52 3.69
C GLN A 104 23.09 2.12 3.70
N GLY A 105 23.01 1.37 2.61
CA GLY A 105 23.57 0.03 2.52
C GLY A 105 22.70 -1.05 3.19
N ALA A 106 23.32 -2.16 3.58
CA ALA A 106 22.63 -3.39 4.00
C ALA A 106 22.74 -3.69 5.50
N ASN A 107 23.06 -2.69 6.32
CA ASN A 107 23.13 -2.85 7.77
C ASN A 107 21.84 -2.31 8.36
N SER A 108 20.90 -3.20 8.65
CA SER A 108 19.62 -2.81 9.22
C SER A 108 19.28 -3.61 10.46
N LEU A 109 18.51 -3.00 11.34
CA LEU A 109 17.74 -3.68 12.37
C LEU A 109 16.27 -3.52 12.03
N PHE A 110 15.45 -4.52 12.32
CA PHE A 110 14.01 -4.39 12.20
C PHE A 110 13.30 -4.85 13.47
N PHE A 111 12.14 -4.26 13.70
CA PHE A 111 11.30 -4.50 14.87
C PHE A 111 9.91 -4.91 14.38
N VAL A 112 9.29 -5.82 15.11
CA VAL A 112 7.95 -6.35 14.84
C VAL A 112 7.05 -6.10 16.05
N ASN A 113 5.73 -6.06 15.86
CA ASN A 113 4.75 -5.80 16.92
C ASN A 113 5.05 -4.55 17.77
N ARG A 114 5.52 -3.46 17.16
CA ARG A 114 5.78 -2.21 17.89
C ARG A 114 4.59 -1.25 17.74
N PRO A 115 3.61 -1.24 18.66
CA PRO A 115 2.61 -0.19 18.69
C PRO A 115 3.30 1.11 19.08
N ILE A 116 3.44 2.04 18.12
CA ILE A 116 4.00 3.36 18.41
C ILE A 116 2.88 4.28 18.91
N GLY A 117 2.58 4.15 20.20
CA GLY A 117 1.59 5.00 20.88
C GLY A 117 0.14 4.69 20.51
N ASN A 118 -0.80 5.35 21.23
CA ASN A 118 -2.25 5.18 21.08
C ASN A 118 -2.81 5.76 19.76
N GLN A 119 -2.01 5.89 18.71
CA GLN A 119 -2.51 6.45 17.45
C GLN A 119 -3.17 5.36 16.59
N PRO A 120 -4.41 5.59 16.13
CA PRO A 120 -5.08 4.67 15.21
C PRO A 120 -4.45 4.84 13.83
N PHE A 121 -3.33 4.16 13.57
CA PHE A 121 -2.69 4.13 12.25
C PHE A 121 -3.51 3.29 11.26
N ASN A 122 -4.81 3.56 11.17
CA ASN A 122 -5.76 2.63 10.57
C ASN A 122 -5.95 2.87 9.06
N ASN A 123 -5.24 3.84 8.49
CA ASN A 123 -5.58 4.37 7.17
C ASN A 123 -4.42 4.41 6.16
N CYS A 124 -4.75 3.99 4.95
CA CYS A 124 -3.98 4.18 3.74
C CYS A 124 -4.39 5.51 3.12
N LEU A 125 -3.50 6.11 2.34
CA LEU A 125 -3.80 7.34 1.60
C LEU A 125 -3.73 7.02 0.12
N PHE A 126 -4.87 7.08 -0.57
CA PHE A 126 -4.91 7.06 -2.02
C PHE A 126 -4.72 8.47 -2.57
N GLN A 127 -3.91 8.60 -3.62
CA GLN A 127 -3.72 9.85 -4.33
C GLN A 127 -3.78 9.62 -5.84
N TYR A 128 -4.60 10.40 -6.53
CA TYR A 128 -4.66 10.46 -7.98
C TYR A 128 -4.73 11.92 -8.41
N GLY A 129 -3.75 12.36 -9.21
CA GLY A 129 -3.55 13.79 -9.44
C GLY A 129 -3.33 14.57 -8.13
N GLU A 130 -4.14 15.59 -7.91
CA GLU A 130 -4.15 16.39 -6.68
C GLU A 130 -5.15 15.86 -5.62
N ASP A 131 -6.10 15.02 -6.02
CA ASP A 131 -7.08 14.41 -5.12
C ASP A 131 -6.43 13.39 -4.19
N LYS A 132 -6.86 13.42 -2.93
CA LYS A 132 -6.41 12.49 -1.88
C LYS A 132 -7.60 11.94 -1.11
N ILE A 133 -7.63 10.63 -0.89
CA ILE A 133 -8.68 9.94 -0.15
C ILE A 133 -8.08 9.02 0.90
N VAL A 134 -8.66 9.05 2.09
CA VAL A 134 -8.32 8.19 3.20
C VAL A 134 -9.04 6.86 3.02
N ILE A 135 -8.28 5.78 2.84
CA ILE A 135 -8.82 4.42 2.77
C ILE A 135 -8.72 3.83 4.18
N PRO A 136 -9.79 3.24 4.75
CA PRO A 136 -9.77 2.62 6.07
C PRO A 136 -9.09 1.23 6.04
N CYS A 137 -7.85 1.22 5.57
CA CYS A 137 -6.95 0.09 5.52
C CYS A 137 -5.64 0.43 6.20
N THR A 138 -5.17 -0.44 7.08
CA THR A 138 -3.94 -0.17 7.84
C THR A 138 -2.69 -0.53 7.05
N PHE A 139 -2.69 -1.76 6.51
CA PHE A 139 -1.54 -2.30 5.81
C PHE A 139 -1.81 -2.30 4.31
N LEU A 140 -0.76 -2.02 3.56
CA LEU A 140 -0.80 -1.98 2.12
C LEU A 140 -0.43 -3.33 1.50
N MET A 141 0.58 -3.98 2.06
CA MET A 141 1.22 -5.18 1.53
C MET A 141 1.86 -6.03 2.65
N GLU A 142 2.07 -7.30 2.35
CA GLU A 142 2.76 -8.28 3.18
C GLU A 142 3.65 -9.22 2.32
N GLN A 143 4.34 -10.16 2.98
CA GLN A 143 5.10 -11.26 2.38
C GLN A 143 6.25 -10.82 1.45
N PHE A 144 7.02 -9.82 1.88
CA PHE A 144 8.21 -9.35 1.15
C PHE A 144 9.33 -10.40 1.17
N LYS A 145 9.51 -11.11 0.06
CA LYS A 145 10.62 -12.04 -0.20
C LYS A 145 11.67 -11.35 -1.06
N CYS A 146 12.70 -10.82 -0.41
CA CYS A 146 13.78 -10.07 -1.05
C CYS A 146 15.01 -10.94 -1.30
N THR A 147 15.79 -10.61 -2.34
CA THR A 147 17.14 -11.15 -2.51
C THR A 147 18.16 -10.33 -1.74
N ALA A 148 19.36 -10.89 -1.53
CA ALA A 148 20.46 -10.16 -0.88
C ALA A 148 20.92 -8.92 -1.64
N THR A 149 20.52 -8.73 -2.90
CA THR A 149 20.91 -7.57 -3.74
C THR A 149 19.75 -6.62 -4.02
N ALA A 150 18.55 -6.89 -3.51
CA ALA A 150 17.39 -6.03 -3.70
C ALA A 150 17.69 -4.61 -3.18
N THR A 151 17.52 -3.60 -4.04
CA THR A 151 17.80 -2.18 -3.74
C THR A 151 16.59 -1.43 -3.19
N GLY A 152 15.50 -2.14 -2.92
CA GLY A 152 14.25 -1.58 -2.42
C GLY A 152 13.13 -2.63 -2.43
N LEU A 153 12.05 -2.36 -1.70
CA LEU A 153 10.94 -3.30 -1.56
C LEU A 153 10.20 -3.58 -2.87
N GLY A 154 10.19 -2.62 -3.81
CA GLY A 154 9.63 -2.79 -5.16
C GLY A 154 10.41 -3.77 -6.05
N LYS A 155 11.56 -4.29 -5.59
CA LYS A 155 12.34 -5.35 -6.27
C LYS A 155 12.15 -6.73 -5.65
N CYS A 156 11.35 -6.82 -4.59
CA CYS A 156 11.06 -8.07 -3.91
C CYS A 156 9.78 -8.69 -4.45
N VAL A 157 9.62 -9.99 -4.27
CA VAL A 157 8.31 -10.62 -4.43
C VAL A 157 7.48 -10.25 -3.21
N HIS A 158 6.23 -9.82 -3.40
CA HIS A 158 5.33 -9.43 -2.32
C HIS A 158 3.89 -9.79 -2.68
N SER A 159 2.97 -9.72 -1.71
CA SER A 159 1.54 -9.91 -1.94
C SER A 159 0.95 -8.82 -2.84
N LYS A 160 -0.27 -9.02 -3.34
CA LYS A 160 -1.01 -7.93 -3.98
C LYS A 160 -1.40 -6.87 -2.94
N MET A 161 -1.63 -5.65 -3.39
CA MET A 161 -2.09 -4.57 -2.52
C MET A 161 -3.44 -4.91 -1.91
N PHE A 162 -3.63 -4.61 -0.63
CA PHE A 162 -4.87 -4.85 0.11
C PHE A 162 -5.25 -6.34 0.29
N ASP A 163 -4.40 -7.27 -0.13
CA ASP A 163 -4.55 -8.72 0.06
C ASP A 163 -3.85 -9.20 1.34
N GLN A 164 -3.95 -8.42 2.42
CA GLN A 164 -3.34 -8.75 3.71
C GLN A 164 -4.33 -9.40 4.67
N GLN A 165 -3.80 -10.25 5.55
CA GLN A 165 -4.56 -10.87 6.65
C GLN A 165 -4.08 -10.39 8.03
N CYS A 166 -3.35 -9.28 8.06
CA CYS A 166 -2.68 -8.81 9.25
C CYS A 166 -3.63 -8.18 10.26
N ALA A 167 -3.48 -8.57 11.53
CA ALA A 167 -4.12 -7.93 12.67
C ALA A 167 -3.55 -6.51 12.91
N GLY A 168 -4.32 -5.67 13.60
CA GLY A 168 -4.05 -4.23 13.73
C GLY A 168 -2.76 -3.83 14.44
N ASP A 169 -2.00 -4.75 15.03
CA ASP A 169 -0.74 -4.49 15.75
C ASP A 169 0.51 -5.03 15.03
N MET A 170 0.34 -5.64 13.85
CA MET A 170 1.38 -6.35 13.11
C MET A 170 2.32 -5.43 12.30
N TYR A 171 2.75 -4.33 12.90
CA TYR A 171 3.63 -3.34 12.27
C TYR A 171 5.09 -3.78 12.25
N VAL A 172 5.79 -3.36 11.20
CA VAL A 172 7.24 -3.40 11.09
C VAL A 172 7.82 -2.03 11.36
N GLY A 173 9.01 -1.98 11.94
CA GLY A 173 9.88 -0.82 11.94
C GLY A 173 11.28 -1.18 11.46
N VAL A 174 11.99 -0.25 10.82
CA VAL A 174 13.36 -0.46 10.34
C VAL A 174 14.27 0.64 10.87
N VAL A 175 15.48 0.29 11.27
CA VAL A 175 16.57 1.23 11.54
C VAL A 175 17.71 0.90 10.61
N CYS A 176 18.14 1.91 9.89
CA CYS A 176 19.40 2.02 9.19
C CYS A 176 20.27 2.93 10.07
#